data_AF-A0A1Q2TVX0-F1
#
_entry.id   AF-A0A1Q2TVX0-F1
#
_cell.length_a   1.000
_cell.length_b   1.000
_cell.length_c   1.000
_cell.angle_alpha   90.00
_cell.angle_beta   90.00
_cell.angle_gamma   90.00
#
_symmetry.space_group_name_H-M   'P 1'
#
loop_
_entity.id
_entity.type
_entity.pdbx_description
1 polymer ?
#
loop_
_entity_poly.entity_id
_entity_poly.type
_entity_poly.pdbx_seq_one_letter_code
_entity_poly.pdbx_strand_id
1 'polypeptide(L)' 'MRDTSEIRFRLHHELNQCYQKLFDDLATMDIKEGDAATVAQRLLNSRLDALKHLVDDTERSAYEARYPEDAEE' A
#
# COMPACT_ATOMS: atom_id res chain seq x y z
N MET A 1 -17.53 -3.67 -21.65
CA MET A 1 -17.08 -2.88 -20.48
C MET A 1 -15.63 -2.48 -20.73
N ARG A 2 -15.23 -1.23 -20.45
CA ARG A 2 -13.82 -0.87 -20.48
C ARG A 2 -13.16 -1.50 -19.26
N ASP A 3 -12.07 -2.21 -19.50
CA ASP A 3 -11.23 -2.76 -18.45
C ASP A 3 -10.60 -1.60 -17.66
N THR A 4 -11.04 -1.40 -16.42
CA THR A 4 -10.49 -0.37 -15.52
C THR A 4 -9.35 -0.90 -14.66
N SER A 5 -8.91 -2.14 -14.87
CA SER A 5 -7.87 -2.78 -14.06
C SER A 5 -6.55 -2.04 -14.16
N GLU A 6 -6.21 -1.49 -15.34
CA GLU A 6 -4.97 -0.75 -15.53
C GLU A 6 -4.84 0.46 -14.57
N ILE A 7 -5.89 1.27 -14.44
CA ILE A 7 -5.83 2.44 -13.55
C ILE A 7 -5.89 2.03 -12.08
N ARG A 8 -6.65 0.98 -11.73
CA ARG A 8 -6.71 0.48 -10.35
C ARG A 8 -5.40 -0.14 -9.91
N PHE A 9 -4.75 -0.94 -10.76
CA PHE A 9 -3.47 -1.56 -10.47
C PHE A 9 -2.38 -0.49 -10.29
N ARG A 10 -2.34 0.50 -11.19
CA ARG A 10 -1.44 1.63 -11.06
C ARG A 10 -1.68 2.39 -9.75
N LEU A 11 -2.95 2.67 -9.41
CA LEU A 11 -3.28 3.35 -8.17
C LEU A 11 -2.88 2.53 -6.94
N HIS A 12 -3.11 1.22 -6.96
CA HIS A 12 -2.69 0.32 -5.87
C HIS A 12 -1.18 0.37 -5.66
N HIS A 13 -0.39 0.27 -6.73
CA HIS A 13 1.07 0.35 -6.70
C HIS A 13 1.57 1.71 -6.14
N GLU A 14 1.08 2.83 -6.70
CA GLU A 14 1.50 4.17 -6.28
C GLU A 14 1.14 4.43 -4.81
N LEU A 15 -0.02 3.95 -4.34
CA LEU A 15 -0.40 4.03 -2.93
C LEU A 15 0.48 3.15 -2.06
N ASN A 16 0.79 1.92 -2.48
CA ASN A 16 1.63 1.01 -1.71
C ASN A 16 3.03 1.63 -1.48
N GLN A 17 3.65 2.16 -2.53
CA GLN A 17 4.94 2.87 -2.44
C GLN A 17 4.86 4.12 -1.55
N CYS A 18 3.77 4.87 -1.65
CA CYS A 18 3.54 6.04 -0.80
C CYS A 18 3.49 5.65 0.68
N TYR A 19 2.73 4.60 1.03
CA TYR A 19 2.68 4.11 2.41
C TYR A 19 4.03 3.59 2.90
N GLN A 20 4.75 2.82 2.08
CA GLN A 20 6.08 2.33 2.43
C GLN A 20 7.02 3.49 2.77
N LYS A 21 7.06 4.52 1.93
CA LYS A 21 7.84 5.72 2.22
C LYS A 21 7.43 6.41 3.52
N LEU A 22 6.12 6.52 3.80
CA LEU A 22 5.65 7.11 5.06
C LEU A 22 6.07 6.28 6.28
N PHE A 23 6.11 4.96 6.18
CA PHE A 23 6.63 4.09 7.24
C PHE A 23 8.14 4.24 7.41
N ASP A 24 8.91 4.31 6.31
CA ASP A 24 10.36 4.53 6.34
C ASP A 24 10.69 5.90 6.96
N ASP A 25 9.98 6.95 6.56
CA ASP A 25 10.10 8.28 7.14
C ASP A 25 9.78 8.25 8.64
N LEU A 26 8.70 7.58 9.04
CA LEU A 26 8.33 7.42 10.45
C LEU A 26 9.42 6.67 11.25
N ALA A 27 10.06 5.66 10.66
CA ALA A 27 11.10 4.88 11.31
C ALA A 27 12.40 5.68 11.52
N THR A 28 12.62 6.75 10.75
CA THR A 28 13.81 7.62 10.85
C THR A 28 13.56 8.90 11.65
N MET A 29 12.32 9.16 12.04
CA MET A 29 11.95 10.35 12.83
C MET A 29 12.41 10.23 14.29
N ASP A 30 12.99 11.31 14.80
CA ASP A 30 13.30 11.46 16.24
C ASP A 30 12.03 11.87 17.02
N ILE A 31 11.15 10.91 17.25
CA ILE A 31 9.90 11.07 18.00
C ILE A 31 9.80 10.02 19.11
N LYS A 32 8.94 10.28 20.10
CA LYS A 32 8.71 9.32 21.19
C LYS A 32 8.11 8.03 20.65
N GLU A 33 8.59 6.90 21.16
CA GLU A 33 8.16 5.56 20.74
C GLU A 33 6.64 5.36 20.77
N GLY A 34 5.96 5.85 21.81
CA GLY A 34 4.49 5.75 21.90
C GLY A 34 3.73 6.56 20.84
N ASP A 35 4.30 7.69 20.41
CA ASP A 35 3.74 8.51 19.35
C ASP A 35 3.99 7.84 17.98
N ALA A 36 5.18 7.27 17.78
CA ALA A 36 5.53 6.51 16.58
C ALA A 36 4.59 5.30 16.39
N ALA A 37 4.36 4.51 17.43
CA ALA A 37 3.44 3.37 17.38
C ALA A 37 2.01 3.79 17.02
N THR A 38 1.54 4.92 17.57
CA THR A 38 0.21 5.46 17.27
C THR A 38 0.09 5.89 15.81
N VAL A 39 1.10 6.56 15.26
CA VAL A 39 1.13 6.98 13.86
C VAL A 39 1.23 5.77 12.93
N ALA A 40 2.09 4.80 13.25
CA ALA A 40 2.24 3.57 12.48
C ALA A 40 0.91 2.81 12.36
N GLN A 41 0.17 2.66 13.46
CA GLN A 41 -1.13 1.99 13.45
C GLN A 41 -2.15 2.72 12.58
N ARG A 42 -2.15 4.06 12.61
CA ARG A 42 -3.05 4.87 11.76
C ARG A 42 -2.70 4.74 10.28
N LEU A 43 -1.40 4.77 9.94
CA LEU A 43 -0.93 4.54 8.57
C LEU A 43 -1.31 3.14 8.08
N LEU A 44 -1.15 2.11 8.92
CA LEU A 44 -1.49 0.74 8.58
C LEU A 44 -2.98 0.59 8.27
N ASN A 45 -3.86 1.11 9.13
CA ASN A 45 -5.30 1.04 8.91
C ASN A 45 -5.71 1.79 7.63
N SER A 46 -5.11 2.96 7.39
CA SER A 46 -5.36 3.72 6.17
C SER A 46 -4.90 2.96 4.92
N ARG A 47 -3.73 2.30 4.95
CA ARG A 47 -3.24 1.45 3.86
C ARG A 47 -4.21 0.31 3.55
N LEU A 48 -4.63 -0.43 4.57
CA LEU A 48 -5.56 -1.55 4.39
C LEU A 48 -6.88 -1.10 3.76
N ASP A 49 -7.45 0.00 4.26
CA ASP A 49 -8.71 0.54 3.74
C ASP A 49 -8.60 1.05 2.30
N ALA A 50 -7.47 1.67 1.94
CA ALA A 50 -7.24 2.19 0.60
C ALA A 50 -6.99 1.09 -0.44
N LEU A 51 -6.22 0.06 -0.08
CA LEU A 51 -5.79 -0.98 -1.03
C LEU A 51 -6.84 -2.08 -1.26
N LYS A 52 -7.63 -2.45 -0.24
CA LYS A 52 -8.55 -3.60 -0.27
C LYS A 52 -9.60 -3.59 -1.38
N HIS A 53 -9.87 -2.42 -1.97
CA HIS A 53 -10.88 -2.24 -3.02
C HIS A 53 -10.30 -2.08 -4.43
N LEU A 54 -8.97 -2.01 -4.56
CA LEU A 54 -8.30 -1.70 -5.84
C LEU A 54 -7.89 -2.96 -6.60
N VAL A 55 -7.51 -4.02 -5.88
CA VAL A 55 -7.13 -5.32 -6.43
C VAL A 55 -7.83 -6.39 -5.60
N ASP A 56 -8.76 -7.11 -6.23
CA ASP A 56 -9.39 -8.28 -5.62
C ASP A 56 -8.52 -9.55 -5.78
N ASP A 57 -8.90 -10.62 -5.10
CA ASP A 57 -8.12 -11.87 -5.10
C ASP A 57 -8.08 -12.55 -6.48
N THR A 58 -9.06 -12.31 -7.36
CA THR A 58 -9.08 -12.86 -8.71
C THR A 58 -8.14 -12.12 -9.65
N GLU A 59 -7.88 -10.84 -9.36
CA GLU A 59 -7.00 -9.95 -10.09
C GLU A 59 -5.56 -9.95 -9.54
N ARG A 60 -5.34 -10.51 -8.34
CA ARG A 60 -4.05 -10.52 -7.63
C ARG A 60 -2.89 -11.01 -8.50
N SER A 61 -3.03 -12.16 -9.17
CA SER A 61 -1.96 -12.69 -10.02
C SER A 61 -1.65 -11.80 -11.23
N ALA A 62 -2.66 -11.11 -11.79
CA ALA A 62 -2.46 -10.17 -12.89
C ALA A 62 -1.80 -8.87 -12.42
N TYR A 63 -2.11 -8.43 -11.20
CA TYR A 63 -1.46 -7.31 -10.54
C TYR A 63 0.02 -7.61 -10.26
N GLU A 64 0.32 -8.74 -9.61
CA GLU A 64 1.68 -9.16 -9.26
C GLU A 64 2.57 -9.38 -10.49
N ALA A 65 2.01 -9.92 -11.58
CA ALA A 65 2.74 -10.03 -12.84
C ALA A 65 3.13 -8.67 -13.43
N ARG A 66 2.40 -7.59 -13.11
CA ARG A 66 2.67 -6.23 -13.60
C ARG A 66 3.58 -5.44 -12.67
N TYR A 67 3.46 -5.65 -11.36
CA TYR A 67 4.28 -5.01 -10.32
C TYR A 67 4.88 -6.09 -9.40
N PRO A 68 5.88 -6.86 -9.89
CA PRO A 68 6.49 -7.95 -9.12
C PRO A 68 7.15 -7.48 -7.83
N GLU A 69 7.53 -6.21 -7.73
CA GLU A 69 8.07 -5.58 -6.53
C GLU A 69 7.06 -5.43 -5.38
N ASP A 70 5.76 -5.47 -5.67
CA ASP A 70 4.69 -5.42 -4.67
C ASP A 70 4.21 -6.81 -4.24
N ALA A 71 4.71 -7.88 -4.87
CA ALA A 71 4.43 -9.22 -4.41
C ALA A 71 5.05 -9.38 -3.02
N GLU A 72 4.22 -9.65 -2.01
CA GLU A 72 4.69 -9.93 -0.66
C GLU A 72 5.62 -11.16 -0.71
N GLU A 73 6.82 -11.08 -0.10
CA GLU A 73 7.68 -12.24 0.17
C GLU A 73 7.03 -13.22 1.16
#